data_AF-A0AAD5A9K8-F1
#
_entry.id   AF-A0AAD5A9K8-F1
#
_cell.length_a   1.000
_cell.length_b   1.000
_cell.length_c   1.000
_cell.angle_alpha   90.00
_cell.angle_beta   90.00
_cell.angle_gamma   90.00
#
_symmetry.space_group_name_H-M   'P 1'
#
loop_
_entity.id
_entity.type
_entity.pdbx_description
1 polymer ?
#
loop_
_entity_poly.entity_id
_entity_poly.type
_entity_poly.pdbx_seq_one_letter_code
_entity_poly.pdbx_strand_id
1 'polypeptide(L)'
;MGFRKKNKSPPVLSHEFVIQNHADMVSCVAMIILLGLMFEVTAKFAIMFITVQYNVTHTLHTDEKLELMNMYQSGPKDMATVFFYLLIAVILHALIQEYVLDKINRRLHLSKTKHSKFNESGQLAAFYFCSFVWGCSILTAEEFVTNPTFLWEGYPHTTMAFQVKFFYICQMAYWFHALPELYFQKVRKEDIPRQLYYICLYIVHITGAYVLNLHRLGLVLLVPHYLVELLFHASRLFYFSNENKQKGFTLWALLFVIARLLTLTLSVLTFGFGLSRTDHQGFSLAEGNFNVLTVRMTCLSAICLTQAWMMWKFINFQLKKWREQVQVQSSKKKTVSPKNKPGKKDSSRGGSVNGVMKAEDKTSPRSRKSKTS
;
A
#
# COMPACT_ATOMS: atom_id res chain seq x y z
N MET A 1 30.79 36.85 3.94
CA MET A 1 30.77 35.57 4.68
C MET A 1 29.40 35.42 5.33
N GLY A 2 28.50 34.64 4.74
CA GLY A 2 27.17 34.40 5.32
C GLY A 2 27.28 33.47 6.51
N PHE A 3 26.96 33.97 7.71
CA PHE A 3 26.87 33.16 8.92
C PHE A 3 25.91 31.99 8.69
N ARG A 4 26.47 30.78 8.65
CA ARG A 4 25.73 29.52 8.69
C ARG A 4 24.98 29.51 10.02
N LYS A 5 23.67 29.83 10.01
CA LYS A 5 22.81 29.72 11.20
C LYS A 5 23.01 28.32 11.78
N LYS A 6 23.62 28.22 12.97
CA LYS A 6 23.60 26.99 13.77
C LYS A 6 22.12 26.63 13.95
N ASN A 7 21.70 25.46 13.47
CA ASN A 7 20.40 24.91 13.81
C ASN A 7 20.36 24.78 15.34
N LYS A 8 19.69 25.72 16.01
CA LYS A 8 19.39 25.59 17.42
C LYS A 8 18.42 24.41 17.56
N SER A 9 18.68 23.52 18.51
CA SER A 9 17.71 22.52 18.90
C SER A 9 16.39 23.21 19.28
N PRO A 10 15.25 22.66 18.86
CA PRO A 10 13.96 23.25 19.22
C PRO A 10 13.79 23.23 20.75
N PRO A 11 13.02 24.17 21.32
CA PRO A 11 12.73 24.16 22.75
C PRO A 11 12.13 22.81 23.19
N VAL A 12 12.54 22.32 24.36
CA VAL A 12 12.05 21.06 24.94
C VAL A 12 10.53 21.10 25.03
N LEU A 13 9.86 20.02 24.61
CA LEU A 13 8.38 19.89 24.49
C LEU A 13 7.69 20.81 23.47
N SER A 14 8.43 21.56 22.66
CA SER A 14 7.80 22.24 21.52
C SER A 14 7.26 21.24 20.49
N HIS A 15 6.32 21.70 19.66
CA HIS A 15 5.77 20.92 18.55
C HIS A 15 6.87 20.33 17.64
N GLU A 16 7.95 21.10 17.39
CA GLU A 16 9.07 20.61 16.58
C GLU A 16 9.95 19.60 17.31
N PHE A 17 10.11 19.74 18.62
CA PHE A 17 10.85 18.78 19.45
C PHE A 17 10.17 17.41 19.45
N VAL A 18 8.84 17.38 19.65
CA VAL A 18 8.07 16.12 19.65
C VAL A 18 8.19 15.40 18.31
N ILE A 19 8.09 16.12 17.20
CA ILE A 19 8.20 15.52 15.87
C ILE A 19 9.61 14.98 15.60
N GLN A 20 10.66 15.70 16.02
CA GLN A 20 12.04 15.26 15.79
C GLN A 20 12.43 14.04 16.63
N ASN A 21 11.90 13.92 17.85
CA ASN A 21 12.29 12.88 18.82
C ASN A 21 11.17 11.86 19.07
N HIS A 22 10.19 11.74 18.18
CA HIS A 22 9.01 10.88 18.38
C HIS A 22 9.41 9.41 18.59
N ALA A 23 10.41 8.92 17.85
CA ALA A 23 10.91 7.55 17.98
C ALA A 23 11.49 7.28 19.38
N ASP A 24 12.30 8.21 19.90
CA ASP A 24 12.89 8.10 21.23
C ASP A 24 11.82 8.19 22.32
N MET A 25 10.87 9.13 22.20
CA MET A 25 9.76 9.27 23.15
C MET A 25 8.89 8.01 23.19
N VAL A 26 8.55 7.46 22.02
CA VAL A 26 7.76 6.22 21.92
C VAL A 26 8.56 5.01 22.43
N SER A 27 9.88 4.98 22.17
CA SER A 27 10.79 3.98 22.75
C SER A 27 10.80 4.04 24.28
N CYS A 28 10.82 5.24 24.89
CA CYS A 28 10.69 5.37 26.34
C CYS A 28 9.38 4.76 26.86
N VAL A 29 8.25 4.97 26.18
CA VAL A 29 6.96 4.36 26.55
C VAL A 29 7.02 2.83 26.46
N ALA A 30 7.57 2.29 25.36
CA ALA A 30 7.74 0.84 25.20
C ALA A 30 8.67 0.27 26.29
N MET A 31 9.75 0.97 26.64
CA MET A 31 10.68 0.59 27.69
C MET A 31 10.02 0.58 29.07
N ILE A 32 9.11 1.50 29.38
CA ILE A 32 8.36 1.48 30.64
C ILE A 32 7.52 0.19 30.73
N ILE A 33 6.88 -0.23 29.64
CA ILE A 33 6.13 -1.49 29.60
C ILE A 33 7.07 -2.68 29.84
N LEU A 34 8.25 -2.70 29.20
CA LEU A 34 9.25 -3.75 29.38
C LEU A 34 9.83 -3.79 30.80
N LEU A 35 10.13 -2.64 31.40
CA LEU A 35 10.57 -2.54 32.81
C LEU A 35 9.47 -3.00 33.77
N GLY A 36 8.20 -2.88 33.38
CA GLY A 36 7.08 -3.46 34.10
C GLY A 36 7.17 -4.97 34.27
N LEU A 37 7.96 -5.70 33.47
CA LEU A 37 8.22 -7.12 33.68
C LEU A 37 9.16 -7.41 34.85
N MET A 38 9.91 -6.42 35.35
CA MET A 38 10.91 -6.63 36.41
C MET A 38 10.31 -6.83 37.80
N PHE A 39 9.07 -6.37 38.03
CA PHE A 39 8.38 -6.52 39.32
C PHE A 39 7.15 -7.41 39.17
N GLU A 40 6.93 -8.30 40.12
CA GLU A 40 5.87 -9.31 40.06
C GLU A 40 4.45 -8.72 39.88
N VAL A 41 4.17 -7.61 40.57
CA VAL A 41 2.87 -6.94 40.51
C VAL A 41 2.64 -6.30 39.14
N THR A 42 3.63 -5.58 38.60
CA THR A 42 3.53 -4.92 37.30
C THR A 42 3.63 -5.90 36.13
N ALA A 43 4.30 -7.03 36.32
CA ALA A 43 4.49 -8.05 35.29
C ALA A 43 3.15 -8.62 34.81
N LYS A 44 2.19 -8.81 35.72
CA LYS A 44 0.82 -9.28 35.40
C LYS A 44 0.12 -8.36 34.39
N PHE A 45 0.42 -7.06 34.41
CA PHE A 45 -0.12 -6.08 33.47
C PHE A 45 0.75 -5.98 32.21
N ALA A 46 2.07 -5.90 32.35
CA ALA A 46 2.99 -5.77 31.23
C ALA A 46 2.92 -6.96 30.24
N ILE A 47 2.73 -8.18 30.73
CA ILE A 47 2.59 -9.39 29.88
C ILE A 47 1.40 -9.28 28.92
N MET A 48 0.33 -8.59 29.31
CA MET A 48 -0.85 -8.37 28.46
C MET A 48 -0.52 -7.58 27.17
N PHE A 49 0.44 -6.67 27.26
CA PHE A 49 0.90 -5.85 26.14
C PHE A 49 1.86 -6.61 25.23
N ILE A 50 2.68 -7.50 25.79
CA ILE A 50 3.81 -8.09 25.05
C ILE A 50 3.44 -9.41 24.39
N THR A 51 2.68 -10.25 25.09
CA THR A 51 2.42 -11.63 24.66
C THR A 51 1.10 -11.75 23.90
N VAL A 52 1.01 -12.77 23.03
CA VAL A 52 -0.25 -13.12 22.38
C VAL A 52 -1.22 -13.69 23.42
N GLN A 53 -2.43 -13.13 23.50
CA GLN A 53 -3.40 -13.45 24.55
C GLN A 53 -4.27 -14.67 24.21
N TYR A 54 -5.01 -15.21 25.19
CA TYR A 54 -6.01 -16.27 25.02
C TYR A 54 -5.46 -17.59 24.44
N ASN A 55 -4.35 -18.09 25.01
CA ASN A 55 -3.85 -19.42 24.69
C ASN A 55 -4.83 -20.50 25.19
N VAL A 56 -5.13 -21.46 24.32
CA VAL A 56 -5.95 -22.64 24.55
C VAL A 56 -5.12 -23.85 24.12
N THR A 57 -4.80 -24.72 25.08
CA THR A 57 -3.97 -25.89 24.81
C THR A 57 -4.86 -27.10 24.50
N HIS A 58 -4.69 -27.66 23.31
CA HIS A 58 -5.35 -28.88 22.88
C HIS A 58 -4.40 -30.08 23.06
N THR A 59 -4.89 -31.14 23.68
CA THR A 59 -4.18 -32.42 23.79
C THR A 59 -4.56 -33.30 22.60
N LEU A 60 -3.61 -33.53 21.69
CA LEU A 60 -3.76 -34.52 20.63
C LEU A 60 -3.20 -35.85 21.12
N HIS A 61 -4.05 -36.88 21.13
CA HIS A 61 -3.63 -38.26 21.31
C HIS A 61 -3.32 -38.84 19.94
N THR A 62 -2.03 -38.90 19.60
CA THR A 62 -1.55 -39.76 18.51
C THR A 62 -1.01 -41.02 19.17
N ASP A 63 -1.24 -42.21 18.58
CA ASP A 63 -1.15 -43.55 19.21
C ASP A 63 0.10 -43.86 20.06
N GLU A 64 1.18 -43.06 20.04
CA GLU A 64 2.34 -43.20 20.93
C GLU A 64 2.90 -41.89 21.54
N LYS A 65 2.25 -40.73 21.36
CA LYS A 65 2.76 -39.45 21.91
C LYS A 65 1.66 -38.43 22.19
N LEU A 66 1.65 -37.88 23.41
CA LEU A 66 0.83 -36.72 23.78
C LEU A 66 1.47 -35.46 23.19
N GLU A 67 0.88 -34.89 22.15
CA GLU A 67 1.31 -33.61 21.60
C GLU A 67 0.36 -32.50 22.07
N LEU A 68 0.89 -31.52 22.81
CA LEU A 68 0.16 -30.33 23.21
C LEU A 68 0.28 -29.28 22.09
N MET A 69 -0.82 -28.98 21.42
CA MET A 69 -0.90 -27.90 20.44
C MET A 69 -1.51 -26.65 21.08
N ASN A 70 -0.74 -25.57 21.10
CA ASN A 70 -1.20 -24.27 21.60
C ASN A 70 -1.91 -23.50 20.49
N MET A 71 -3.22 -23.31 20.65
CA MET A 71 -4.07 -22.50 19.78
C MET A 71 -4.50 -21.23 20.50
N TYR A 72 -5.01 -20.25 19.77
CA TYR A 72 -5.36 -18.96 20.36
C TYR A 72 -6.74 -18.50 19.90
N GLN A 73 -7.51 -17.92 20.82
CA GLN A 73 -8.79 -17.28 20.52
C GLN A 73 -8.61 -15.77 20.36
N SER A 74 -9.56 -15.10 19.69
CA SER A 74 -9.61 -13.63 19.68
C SER A 74 -10.28 -13.09 20.94
N GLY A 75 -9.86 -11.91 21.40
CA GLY A 75 -10.56 -11.25 22.52
C GLY A 75 -10.06 -9.83 22.82
N PRO A 76 -10.76 -9.10 23.71
CA PRO A 76 -10.51 -7.68 23.95
C PRO A 76 -9.10 -7.35 24.47
N LYS A 77 -8.43 -8.27 25.18
CA LYS A 77 -7.04 -8.05 25.64
C LYS A 77 -6.04 -7.91 24.49
N ASP A 78 -6.39 -8.40 23.30
CA ASP A 78 -5.55 -8.24 22.10
C ASP A 78 -5.36 -6.76 21.73
N MET A 79 -6.26 -5.86 22.17
CA MET A 79 -6.09 -4.41 21.96
C MET A 79 -4.86 -3.86 22.69
N ALA A 80 -4.53 -4.38 23.88
CA ALA A 80 -3.31 -4.00 24.58
C ALA A 80 -2.07 -4.48 23.81
N THR A 81 -2.14 -5.70 23.27
CA THR A 81 -1.07 -6.26 22.42
C THR A 81 -0.89 -5.46 21.13
N VAL A 82 -1.98 -5.13 20.43
CA VAL A 82 -1.96 -4.26 19.24
C VAL A 82 -1.36 -2.90 19.57
N PHE A 83 -1.71 -2.30 20.71
CA PHE A 83 -1.13 -1.03 21.15
C PHE A 83 0.38 -1.12 21.36
N PHE A 84 0.88 -2.18 22.00
CA PHE A 84 2.32 -2.36 22.18
C PHE A 84 3.05 -2.48 20.84
N TYR A 85 2.56 -3.34 19.94
CA TYR A 85 3.17 -3.51 18.62
C TYR A 85 3.01 -2.27 17.73
N LEU A 86 2.04 -1.39 17.99
CA LEU A 86 1.94 -0.07 17.36
C LEU A 86 3.14 0.80 17.76
N LEU A 87 3.51 0.82 19.05
CA LEU A 87 4.71 1.53 19.50
C LEU A 87 5.97 0.99 18.81
N ILE A 88 6.09 -0.34 18.72
CA ILE A 88 7.18 -0.99 17.99
C ILE A 88 7.16 -0.60 16.50
N ALA A 89 5.99 -0.52 15.86
CA ALA A 89 5.86 -0.10 14.47
C ALA A 89 6.34 1.35 14.26
N VAL A 90 6.03 2.28 15.16
CA VAL A 90 6.56 3.66 15.12
C VAL A 90 8.08 3.67 15.19
N ILE A 91 8.68 2.91 16.11
CA ILE A 91 10.13 2.80 16.25
C ILE A 91 10.76 2.22 14.98
N LEU A 92 10.22 1.10 14.48
CA LEU A 92 10.72 0.46 13.26
C LEU A 92 10.61 1.38 12.04
N HIS A 93 9.51 2.12 11.90
CA HIS A 93 9.32 3.06 10.81
C HIS A 93 10.38 4.17 10.85
N ALA A 94 10.67 4.74 12.03
CA ALA A 94 11.73 5.72 12.19
C ALA A 94 13.12 5.16 11.87
N LEU A 95 13.42 3.92 12.31
CA LEU A 95 14.68 3.25 12.00
C LEU A 95 14.85 3.02 10.50
N ILE A 96 13.81 2.52 9.81
CA ILE A 96 13.83 2.34 8.35
C ILE A 96 14.01 3.69 7.65
N GLN A 97 13.36 4.74 8.16
CA GLN A 97 13.46 6.09 7.61
C GLN A 97 14.90 6.60 7.66
N GLU A 98 15.50 6.60 8.85
CA GLU A 98 16.83 7.18 9.10
C GLU A 98 17.97 6.35 8.48
N TYR A 99 17.96 5.04 8.73
CA TYR A 99 19.09 4.17 8.39
C TYR A 99 19.06 3.66 6.95
N VAL A 100 17.88 3.57 6.33
CA VAL A 100 17.72 3.04 4.97
C VAL A 100 17.32 4.14 4.00
N LEU A 101 16.12 4.71 4.15
CA LEU A 101 15.53 5.58 3.13
C LEU A 101 16.29 6.90 2.97
N ASP A 102 16.62 7.57 4.07
CA ASP A 102 17.37 8.82 4.02
C ASP A 102 18.80 8.63 3.50
N LYS A 103 19.43 7.46 3.77
CA LYS A 103 20.72 7.12 3.17
C LYS A 103 20.62 6.95 1.65
N ILE A 104 19.57 6.30 1.15
CA ILE A 104 19.36 6.13 -0.29
C ILE A 104 19.03 7.47 -0.96
N ASN A 105 18.17 8.29 -0.35
CA ASN A 105 17.81 9.60 -0.88
C ASN A 105 19.00 10.55 -1.01
N ARG A 106 19.90 10.56 -0.02
CA ARG A 106 21.14 11.34 -0.08
C ARG A 106 22.03 10.96 -1.26
N ARG A 107 22.00 9.68 -1.68
CA ARG A 107 22.75 9.20 -2.86
C ARG A 107 22.04 9.53 -4.19
N LEU A 108 20.71 9.52 -4.21
CA LEU A 108 19.92 9.73 -5.43
C LEU A 108 19.66 11.22 -5.77
N HIS A 109 19.99 12.15 -4.87
CA HIS A 109 19.80 13.61 -5.09
C HIS A 109 18.40 13.99 -5.60
N LEU A 110 17.36 13.38 -5.05
CA LEU A 110 15.99 13.58 -5.49
C LEU A 110 15.47 14.99 -5.13
N SER A 111 14.59 15.54 -5.97
CA SER A 111 13.87 16.79 -5.65
C SER A 111 12.99 16.63 -4.41
N LYS A 112 12.65 17.73 -3.72
CA LYS A 112 11.82 17.70 -2.50
C LYS A 112 10.49 16.94 -2.66
N THR A 113 9.85 17.09 -3.83
CA THR A 113 8.59 16.40 -4.14
C THR A 113 8.78 14.91 -4.45
N LYS A 114 9.85 14.54 -5.17
CA LYS A 114 10.21 13.14 -5.41
C LYS A 114 10.65 12.45 -4.11
N HIS A 115 11.36 13.16 -3.24
CA HIS A 115 11.84 12.67 -1.94
C HIS A 115 10.71 12.22 -1.01
N SER A 116 9.70 13.08 -0.77
CA SER A 116 8.55 12.72 0.08
C SER A 116 7.81 11.48 -0.46
N LYS A 117 7.62 11.43 -1.79
CA LYS A 117 7.00 10.30 -2.48
C LYS A 117 7.84 9.02 -2.46
N PHE A 118 9.17 9.15 -2.46
CA PHE A 118 10.10 8.04 -2.34
C PHE A 118 10.04 7.46 -0.94
N ASN A 119 10.02 8.30 0.10
CA ASN A 119 9.91 7.86 1.50
C ASN A 119 8.61 7.10 1.76
N GLU A 120 7.47 7.66 1.35
CA GLU A 120 6.16 6.99 1.44
C GLU A 120 6.21 5.61 0.76
N SER A 121 6.72 5.55 -0.47
CA SER A 121 6.86 4.28 -1.19
C SER A 121 7.85 3.32 -0.54
N GLY A 122 8.92 3.82 0.06
CA GLY A 122 9.97 3.04 0.71
C GLY A 122 9.45 2.32 1.94
N GLN A 123 8.74 3.05 2.81
CA GLN A 123 8.11 2.50 4.01
C GLN A 123 7.08 1.43 3.66
N LEU A 124 6.18 1.74 2.71
CA LEU A 124 5.15 0.81 2.28
C LEU A 124 5.75 -0.42 1.58
N ALA A 125 6.77 -0.26 0.74
CA ALA A 125 7.45 -1.40 0.12
C ALA A 125 8.10 -2.33 1.16
N ALA A 126 8.75 -1.79 2.18
CA ALA A 126 9.34 -2.59 3.26
C ALA A 126 8.26 -3.37 4.02
N PHE A 127 7.17 -2.71 4.40
CA PHE A 127 6.05 -3.35 5.09
C PHE A 127 5.37 -4.43 4.25
N TYR A 128 5.03 -4.13 2.99
CA TYR A 128 4.37 -5.11 2.13
C TYR A 128 5.27 -6.29 1.79
N PHE A 129 6.59 -6.09 1.68
CA PHE A 129 7.54 -7.18 1.48
C PHE A 129 7.54 -8.13 2.67
N CYS A 130 7.76 -7.62 3.89
CA CYS A 130 7.76 -8.45 5.09
C CYS A 130 6.42 -9.16 5.30
N SER A 131 5.31 -8.44 5.11
CA SER A 131 3.96 -8.99 5.30
C SER A 131 3.57 -10.00 4.22
N PHE A 132 4.00 -9.81 2.97
CA PHE A 132 3.79 -10.79 1.91
C PHE A 132 4.57 -12.07 2.18
N VAL A 133 5.85 -11.97 2.53
CA VAL A 133 6.69 -13.15 2.83
C VAL A 133 6.14 -13.93 4.02
N TRP A 134 5.77 -13.24 5.10
CA TRP A 134 5.19 -13.87 6.28
C TRP A 134 3.79 -14.45 6.01
N GLY A 135 2.94 -13.74 5.28
CA GLY A 135 1.62 -14.26 4.90
C GLY A 135 1.74 -15.51 4.02
N CYS A 136 2.67 -15.52 3.05
CA CYS A 136 2.96 -16.70 2.23
C CYS A 136 3.46 -17.87 3.08
N SER A 137 4.35 -17.65 4.06
CA SER A 137 4.83 -18.74 4.92
C SER A 137 3.69 -19.37 5.73
N ILE A 138 2.74 -18.57 6.22
CA ILE A 138 1.53 -19.07 6.89
C ILE A 138 0.66 -19.86 5.91
N LEU A 139 0.42 -19.33 4.70
CA LEU A 139 -0.38 -20.02 3.67
C LEU A 139 0.20 -21.38 3.27
N THR A 140 1.53 -21.51 3.23
CA THR A 140 2.20 -22.78 2.93
C THR A 140 2.20 -23.75 4.10
N ALA A 141 2.27 -23.26 5.34
CA ALA A 141 2.38 -24.11 6.53
C ALA A 141 1.06 -24.82 6.88
N GLU A 142 -0.07 -24.19 6.58
CA GLU A 142 -1.40 -24.67 6.98
C GLU A 142 -2.17 -25.34 5.82
N GLU A 143 -1.48 -25.67 4.72
CA GLU A 143 -2.04 -26.29 3.50
C GLU A 143 -3.26 -25.56 2.91
N PHE A 144 -3.38 -24.25 3.16
CA PHE A 144 -4.55 -23.43 2.83
C PHE A 144 -4.86 -23.30 1.31
N VAL A 145 -4.02 -23.81 0.41
CA VAL A 145 -4.09 -23.45 -1.03
C VAL A 145 -4.76 -24.54 -1.89
N THR A 146 -5.01 -25.73 -1.36
CA THR A 146 -5.41 -26.90 -2.19
C THR A 146 -6.92 -27.05 -2.40
N ASN A 147 -7.77 -26.63 -1.47
CA ASN A 147 -9.22 -26.78 -1.59
C ASN A 147 -9.97 -25.51 -1.13
N PRO A 148 -10.73 -24.81 -1.99
CA PRO A 148 -11.42 -23.56 -1.63
C PRO A 148 -12.48 -23.70 -0.53
N THR A 149 -12.98 -24.91 -0.23
CA THR A 149 -13.99 -25.10 0.85
C THR A 149 -13.46 -24.72 2.23
N PHE A 150 -12.14 -24.82 2.43
CA PHE A 150 -11.49 -24.51 3.71
C PHE A 150 -11.78 -23.09 4.24
N LEU A 151 -12.15 -22.17 3.34
CA LEU A 151 -12.47 -20.78 3.64
C LEU A 151 -13.73 -20.65 4.53
N TRP A 152 -14.66 -21.60 4.45
CA TRP A 152 -15.92 -21.60 5.21
C TRP A 152 -16.19 -22.91 5.96
N GLU A 153 -15.52 -23.99 5.61
CA GLU A 153 -15.66 -25.28 6.29
C GLU A 153 -15.20 -25.18 7.74
N GLY A 154 -16.06 -25.64 8.66
CA GLY A 154 -15.84 -25.52 10.10
C GLY A 154 -15.96 -24.08 10.64
N TYR A 155 -16.55 -23.15 9.88
CA TYR A 155 -16.87 -21.82 10.42
C TYR A 155 -17.92 -21.94 11.55
N PRO A 156 -17.77 -21.25 12.69
CA PRO A 156 -16.75 -20.22 12.97
C PRO A 156 -15.36 -20.76 13.34
N HIS A 157 -14.32 -20.14 12.78
CA HIS A 157 -12.92 -20.49 13.08
C HIS A 157 -12.44 -19.76 14.34
N THR A 158 -12.98 -20.12 15.50
CA THR A 158 -12.74 -19.41 16.78
C THR A 158 -11.31 -19.52 17.31
N THR A 159 -10.57 -20.53 16.88
CA THR A 159 -9.17 -20.75 17.24
C THR A 159 -8.24 -20.56 16.04
N MET A 160 -7.01 -20.12 16.31
CA MET A 160 -5.98 -19.93 15.29
C MET A 160 -4.59 -20.23 15.84
N ALA A 161 -3.66 -20.63 14.98
CA ALA A 161 -2.27 -20.83 15.35
C ALA A 161 -1.62 -19.51 15.79
N PHE A 162 -0.57 -19.59 16.61
CA PHE A 162 0.20 -18.43 17.07
C PHE A 162 0.60 -17.51 15.91
N GLN A 163 1.15 -18.08 14.83
CA GLN A 163 1.63 -17.33 13.68
C GLN A 163 0.51 -16.53 12.99
N VAL A 164 -0.68 -17.12 12.85
CA VAL A 164 -1.86 -16.45 12.28
C VAL A 164 -2.30 -15.30 13.19
N LYS A 165 -2.45 -15.55 14.49
CA LYS A 165 -2.87 -14.51 15.43
C LYS A 165 -1.88 -13.36 15.48
N PHE A 166 -0.60 -13.69 15.60
CA PHE A 166 0.46 -12.70 15.72
C PHE A 166 0.61 -11.89 14.43
N PHE A 167 0.42 -12.51 13.27
CA PHE A 167 0.34 -11.81 11.99
C PHE A 167 -0.77 -10.74 12.04
N TYR A 168 -2.02 -11.10 12.38
CA TYR A 168 -3.13 -10.13 12.45
C TYR A 168 -2.90 -9.00 13.45
N ILE A 169 -2.33 -9.29 14.63
CA ILE A 169 -1.96 -8.28 15.62
C ILE A 169 -0.97 -7.27 15.01
N CYS A 170 0.10 -7.75 14.37
CA CYS A 170 1.10 -6.91 13.72
C CYS A 170 0.51 -6.11 12.54
N GLN A 171 -0.39 -6.71 11.76
CA GLN A 171 -1.06 -6.02 10.66
C GLN A 171 -1.93 -4.85 11.18
N MET A 172 -2.74 -5.09 12.22
CA MET A 172 -3.54 -4.03 12.85
C MET A 172 -2.63 -2.95 13.45
N ALA A 173 -1.60 -3.36 14.20
CA ALA A 173 -0.64 -2.45 14.82
C ALA A 173 0.02 -1.51 13.81
N TYR A 174 0.47 -2.04 12.65
CA TYR A 174 1.06 -1.22 11.59
C TYR A 174 0.09 -0.18 11.03
N TRP A 175 -1.14 -0.57 10.73
CA TRP A 175 -2.13 0.36 10.18
C TRP A 175 -2.64 1.38 11.20
N PHE A 176 -2.69 1.01 12.49
CA PHE A 176 -2.93 2.01 13.55
C PHE A 176 -1.73 2.95 13.73
N HIS A 177 -0.49 2.47 13.59
CA HIS A 177 0.72 3.32 13.63
C HIS A 177 0.70 4.39 12.53
N ALA A 178 0.10 4.09 11.39
CA ALA A 178 0.03 5.03 10.28
C ALA A 178 -0.73 6.32 10.64
N LEU A 179 -1.63 6.30 11.63
CA LEU A 179 -2.40 7.47 12.08
C LEU A 179 -1.52 8.55 12.75
N PRO A 180 -0.78 8.28 13.85
CA PRO A 180 0.15 9.26 14.41
C PRO A 180 1.28 9.60 13.43
N GLU A 181 1.65 8.69 12.53
CA GLU A 181 2.67 8.96 11.52
C GLU A 181 2.27 10.06 10.54
N LEU A 182 0.97 10.23 10.24
CA LEU A 182 0.49 11.38 9.46
C LEU A 182 0.92 12.72 10.07
N TYR A 183 0.94 12.78 11.41
CA TYR A 183 1.37 13.95 12.17
C TYR A 183 2.90 14.04 12.23
N PHE A 184 3.60 12.94 12.56
CA PHE A 184 5.07 12.93 12.64
C PHE A 184 5.75 13.27 11.31
N GLN A 185 5.21 12.82 10.18
CA GLN A 185 5.76 13.17 8.85
C GLN A 185 5.38 14.56 8.35
N LYS A 186 4.56 15.32 9.09
CA LYS A 186 3.99 16.59 8.64
C LYS A 186 3.33 16.46 7.26
N VAL A 187 2.49 15.44 7.08
CA VAL A 187 1.77 15.20 5.82
C VAL A 187 0.97 16.46 5.47
N ARG A 188 1.00 16.84 4.20
CA ARG A 188 0.29 18.04 3.72
C ARG A 188 -1.22 17.85 3.92
N LYS A 189 -1.91 18.91 4.35
CA LYS A 189 -3.35 18.84 4.68
C LYS A 189 -4.20 18.33 3.52
N GLU A 190 -3.81 18.63 2.28
CA GLU A 190 -4.48 18.13 1.08
C GLU A 190 -4.33 16.62 0.84
N ASP A 191 -3.26 15.99 1.37
CA ASP A 191 -2.97 14.57 1.19
C ASP A 191 -3.56 13.70 2.34
N ILE A 192 -3.82 14.30 3.50
CA ILE A 192 -4.34 13.60 4.71
C ILE A 192 -5.63 12.82 4.42
N PRO A 193 -6.70 13.40 3.83
CA PRO A 193 -7.95 12.66 3.62
C PRO A 193 -7.73 11.42 2.76
N ARG A 194 -6.90 11.55 1.71
CA ARG A 194 -6.56 10.43 0.85
C ARG A 194 -5.90 9.30 1.64
N GLN A 195 -4.88 9.59 2.45
CA GLN A 195 -4.18 8.56 3.22
C GLN A 195 -5.08 7.95 4.30
N LEU A 196 -5.91 8.77 4.97
CA LEU A 196 -6.86 8.31 5.97
C LEU A 196 -7.86 7.29 5.39
N TYR A 197 -8.38 7.52 4.18
CA TYR A 197 -9.26 6.54 3.52
C TYR A 197 -8.59 5.16 3.39
N TYR A 198 -7.33 5.09 2.96
CA TYR A 198 -6.61 3.82 2.85
C TYR A 198 -6.36 3.19 4.21
N ILE A 199 -5.92 3.97 5.20
CA ILE A 199 -5.68 3.49 6.57
C ILE A 199 -6.97 2.88 7.16
N CYS A 200 -8.09 3.59 7.04
CA CYS A 200 -9.39 3.11 7.51
C CYS A 200 -9.83 1.83 6.79
N LEU A 201 -9.63 1.74 5.46
CA LEU A 201 -9.96 0.53 4.72
C LEU A 201 -9.18 -0.68 5.23
N TYR A 202 -7.87 -0.54 5.48
CA TYR A 202 -7.07 -1.63 6.03
C TYR A 202 -7.52 -2.02 7.44
N ILE A 203 -7.68 -1.05 8.35
CA ILE A 203 -8.14 -1.32 9.72
C ILE A 203 -9.48 -2.06 9.68
N VAL A 204 -10.48 -1.56 8.94
CA VAL A 204 -11.81 -2.17 8.88
C VAL A 204 -11.77 -3.60 8.33
N HIS A 205 -11.04 -3.86 7.24
CA HIS A 205 -11.02 -5.19 6.64
C HIS A 205 -10.21 -6.20 7.48
N ILE A 206 -9.07 -5.79 8.04
CA ILE A 206 -8.20 -6.66 8.86
C ILE A 206 -8.88 -6.96 10.19
N THR A 207 -9.36 -5.94 10.90
CA THR A 207 -10.09 -6.12 12.17
C THR A 207 -11.40 -6.86 11.94
N GLY A 208 -12.12 -6.57 10.86
CA GLY A 208 -13.36 -7.29 10.50
C GLY A 208 -13.12 -8.78 10.29
N ALA A 209 -12.09 -9.15 9.52
CA ALA A 209 -11.72 -10.55 9.33
C ALA A 209 -11.32 -11.25 10.65
N TYR A 210 -10.63 -10.52 11.52
CA TYR A 210 -10.19 -11.02 12.82
C TYR A 210 -11.35 -11.25 13.80
N VAL A 211 -12.21 -10.24 13.99
CA VAL A 211 -13.30 -10.26 14.99
C VAL A 211 -14.45 -11.18 14.55
N LEU A 212 -14.73 -11.29 13.24
CA LEU A 212 -15.80 -12.14 12.72
C LEU A 212 -15.38 -13.61 12.53
N ASN A 213 -14.19 -14.00 13.01
CA ASN A 213 -13.61 -15.34 12.85
C ASN A 213 -13.49 -15.77 11.37
N LEU A 214 -13.18 -14.82 10.49
CA LEU A 214 -12.97 -15.00 9.05
C LEU A 214 -11.48 -14.88 8.69
N HIS A 215 -10.59 -15.22 9.63
CA HIS A 215 -9.15 -15.00 9.49
C HIS A 215 -8.53 -15.78 8.34
N ARG A 216 -9.06 -16.96 7.99
CA ARG A 216 -8.66 -17.74 6.81
C ARG A 216 -8.93 -16.97 5.51
N LEU A 217 -10.16 -16.50 5.32
CA LEU A 217 -10.53 -15.67 4.17
C LEU A 217 -9.68 -14.39 4.14
N GLY A 218 -9.60 -13.68 5.26
CA GLY A 218 -8.83 -12.44 5.34
C GLY A 218 -7.37 -12.63 4.92
N LEU A 219 -6.72 -13.73 5.35
CA LEU A 219 -5.32 -14.01 5.03
C LEU A 219 -5.14 -14.25 3.52
N VAL A 220 -5.98 -15.10 2.92
CA VAL A 220 -5.95 -15.39 1.48
C VAL A 220 -6.21 -14.16 0.63
N LEU A 221 -7.04 -13.23 1.11
CA LEU A 221 -7.29 -11.97 0.41
C LEU A 221 -6.15 -10.95 0.58
N LEU A 222 -5.54 -10.91 1.77
CA LEU A 222 -4.53 -9.91 2.12
C LEU A 222 -3.19 -10.17 1.42
N VAL A 223 -2.75 -11.43 1.32
CA VAL A 223 -1.47 -11.81 0.69
C VAL A 223 -1.35 -11.35 -0.78
N PRO A 224 -2.26 -11.71 -1.70
CA PRO A 224 -2.18 -11.25 -3.08
C PRO A 224 -2.38 -9.74 -3.21
N HIS A 225 -3.16 -9.12 -2.30
CA HIS A 225 -3.29 -7.68 -2.25
C HIS A 225 -1.95 -7.00 -1.91
N TYR A 226 -1.26 -7.47 -0.87
CA TYR A 226 0.06 -6.95 -0.48
C TYR A 226 1.13 -7.19 -1.54
N LEU A 227 1.09 -8.31 -2.27
CA LEU A 227 1.99 -8.52 -3.40
C LEU A 227 1.82 -7.44 -4.48
N VAL A 228 0.59 -7.11 -4.83
CA VAL A 228 0.30 -6.09 -5.83
C VAL A 228 0.75 -4.70 -5.35
N GLU A 229 0.48 -4.34 -4.10
CA GLU A 229 0.93 -3.05 -3.54
C GLU A 229 2.46 -2.98 -3.44
N LEU A 230 3.13 -4.08 -3.05
CA LEU A 230 4.59 -4.19 -3.07
C LEU A 230 5.13 -3.92 -4.47
N LEU A 231 4.58 -4.55 -5.50
CA LEU A 231 5.03 -4.35 -6.89
C LEU A 231 4.84 -2.91 -7.35
N PHE A 232 3.75 -2.24 -6.94
CA PHE A 232 3.55 -0.83 -7.23
C PHE A 232 4.64 0.04 -6.59
N HIS A 233 4.84 -0.11 -5.28
CA HIS A 233 5.77 0.72 -4.53
C HIS A 233 7.22 0.43 -4.93
N ALA A 234 7.60 -0.83 -5.13
CA ALA A 234 8.90 -1.21 -5.65
C ALA A 234 9.15 -0.63 -7.06
N SER A 235 8.16 -0.73 -7.97
CA SER A 235 8.27 -0.13 -9.31
C SER A 235 8.45 1.39 -9.24
N ARG A 236 7.76 2.06 -8.31
CA ARG A 236 7.88 3.51 -8.09
C ARG A 236 9.25 3.89 -7.52
N LEU A 237 9.82 3.10 -6.62
CA LEU A 237 11.20 3.31 -6.12
C LEU A 237 12.23 3.15 -7.24
N PHE A 238 12.12 2.10 -8.06
CA PHE A 238 13.01 1.91 -9.20
C PHE A 238 12.88 3.01 -10.25
N TYR A 239 11.66 3.49 -10.51
CA TYR A 239 11.41 4.59 -11.42
C TYR A 239 12.05 5.90 -10.94
N PHE A 240 12.01 6.18 -9.63
CA PHE A 240 12.69 7.36 -9.08
C PHE A 240 14.22 7.28 -9.16
N SER A 241 14.79 6.07 -9.13
CA SER A 241 16.23 5.86 -9.36
C SER A 241 16.61 5.95 -10.84
N ASN A 242 15.81 5.37 -11.73
CA ASN A 242 16.02 5.41 -13.17
C ASN A 242 14.69 5.41 -13.92
N GLU A 243 14.40 6.52 -14.60
CA GLU A 243 13.11 6.73 -15.28
C GLU A 243 12.87 5.77 -16.46
N ASN A 244 13.91 5.08 -16.95
CA ASN A 244 13.81 4.03 -17.97
C ASN A 244 13.22 2.71 -17.44
N LYS A 245 13.14 2.51 -16.11
CA LYS A 245 12.63 1.29 -15.47
C LYS A 245 11.10 1.30 -15.33
N GLN A 246 10.38 1.36 -16.44
CA GLN A 246 8.90 1.41 -16.43
C GLN A 246 8.21 0.03 -16.50
N LYS A 247 8.94 -1.03 -16.87
CA LYS A 247 8.37 -2.37 -17.09
C LYS A 247 7.64 -2.93 -15.87
N GLY A 248 8.09 -2.58 -14.65
CA GLY A 248 7.45 -3.00 -13.40
C GLY A 248 5.99 -2.52 -13.27
N PHE A 249 5.67 -1.34 -13.79
CA PHE A 249 4.28 -0.84 -13.78
C PHE A 249 3.35 -1.65 -14.69
N THR A 250 3.85 -2.25 -15.77
CA THR A 250 3.04 -3.12 -16.63
C THR A 250 2.73 -4.43 -15.92
N LEU A 251 3.73 -5.05 -15.28
CA LEU A 251 3.53 -6.26 -14.47
C LEU A 251 2.57 -6.00 -13.31
N TRP A 252 2.76 -4.89 -12.59
CA TRP A 252 1.85 -4.44 -11.55
C TRP A 252 0.42 -4.29 -12.06
N ALA A 253 0.21 -3.61 -13.19
CA ALA A 253 -1.13 -3.37 -13.73
C ALA A 253 -1.86 -4.67 -14.07
N LEU A 254 -1.17 -5.66 -14.63
CA LEU A 254 -1.72 -6.99 -14.90
C LEU A 254 -2.11 -7.70 -13.61
N LEU A 255 -1.17 -7.80 -12.66
CA LEU A 255 -1.39 -8.51 -11.40
C LEU A 255 -2.42 -7.81 -10.51
N PHE A 256 -2.54 -6.49 -10.60
CA PHE A 256 -3.57 -5.71 -9.94
C PHE A 256 -4.95 -6.22 -10.34
N VAL A 257 -5.26 -6.30 -11.63
CA VAL A 257 -6.56 -6.78 -12.12
C VAL A 257 -6.82 -8.21 -11.67
N ILE A 258 -5.83 -9.10 -11.80
CA ILE A 258 -5.94 -10.51 -11.36
C ILE A 258 -6.27 -10.59 -9.87
N ALA A 259 -5.58 -9.83 -9.01
CA ALA A 259 -5.82 -9.83 -7.57
C ALA A 259 -7.23 -9.33 -7.20
N ARG A 260 -7.78 -8.33 -7.92
CA ARG A 260 -9.16 -7.87 -7.69
C ARG A 260 -10.18 -8.94 -8.10
N LEU A 261 -9.99 -9.57 -9.25
CA LEU A 261 -10.85 -10.67 -9.70
C LEU A 261 -10.81 -11.84 -8.71
N LEU A 262 -9.62 -12.26 -8.28
CA LEU A 262 -9.45 -13.28 -7.25
C LEU A 262 -10.18 -12.91 -5.96
N THR A 263 -10.02 -11.66 -5.51
CA THR A 263 -10.69 -11.17 -4.28
C THR A 263 -12.21 -11.26 -4.38
N LEU A 264 -12.78 -10.82 -5.50
CA LEU A 264 -14.23 -10.88 -5.74
C LEU A 264 -14.73 -12.32 -5.83
N THR A 265 -14.06 -13.17 -6.60
CA THR A 265 -14.43 -14.57 -6.76
C THR A 265 -14.44 -15.30 -5.43
N LEU A 266 -13.35 -15.22 -4.66
CA LEU A 266 -13.27 -15.89 -3.36
C LEU A 266 -14.31 -15.35 -2.37
N SER A 267 -14.55 -14.04 -2.35
CA SER A 267 -15.56 -13.43 -1.46
C SER A 267 -16.98 -13.89 -1.82
N VAL A 268 -17.33 -13.93 -3.10
CA VAL A 268 -18.64 -14.43 -3.56
C VAL A 268 -18.78 -15.93 -3.26
N LEU A 269 -17.75 -16.73 -3.50
CA LEU A 269 -17.74 -18.14 -3.14
C LEU A 269 -17.96 -18.34 -1.63
N THR A 270 -17.23 -17.62 -0.78
CA THR A 270 -17.35 -17.77 0.68
C THR A 270 -18.68 -17.27 1.23
N PHE A 271 -19.09 -16.04 0.93
CA PHE A 271 -20.32 -15.47 1.52
C PHE A 271 -21.60 -15.88 0.80
N GLY A 272 -21.54 -15.97 -0.53
CA GLY A 272 -22.70 -16.22 -1.40
C GLY A 272 -23.04 -17.69 -1.54
N PHE A 273 -22.06 -18.60 -1.46
CA PHE A 273 -22.29 -20.04 -1.63
C PHE A 273 -21.90 -20.83 -0.38
N GLY A 274 -20.67 -20.70 0.10
CA GLY A 274 -20.11 -21.47 1.21
C GLY A 274 -20.90 -21.32 2.50
N LEU A 275 -20.74 -20.17 3.19
CA LEU A 275 -21.43 -19.87 4.45
C LEU A 275 -22.96 -19.89 4.32
N SER A 276 -23.49 -19.64 3.12
CA SER A 276 -24.94 -19.68 2.88
C SER A 276 -25.55 -21.07 2.89
N ARG A 277 -24.73 -22.11 2.68
CA ARG A 277 -25.16 -23.51 2.57
C ARG A 277 -24.71 -24.36 3.75
N THR A 278 -23.99 -23.80 4.71
CA THR A 278 -23.64 -24.49 5.95
C THR A 278 -24.87 -24.64 6.85
N ASP A 279 -24.95 -25.75 7.58
CA ASP A 279 -26.05 -26.05 8.50
C ASP A 279 -26.05 -25.13 9.74
N HIS A 280 -24.88 -24.64 10.15
CA HIS A 280 -24.70 -23.75 11.31
C HIS A 280 -24.94 -22.27 10.99
N GLN A 281 -26.07 -21.95 10.36
CA GLN A 281 -26.51 -20.55 10.20
C GLN A 281 -27.08 -20.01 11.50
N GLY A 282 -26.66 -18.82 11.89
CA GLY A 282 -27.09 -18.20 13.14
C GLY A 282 -26.17 -17.09 13.63
N PHE A 283 -26.58 -16.47 14.73
CA PHE A 283 -25.79 -15.49 15.46
C PHE A 283 -25.64 -15.96 16.90
N SER A 284 -24.40 -16.18 17.33
CA SER A 284 -24.06 -16.54 18.71
C SER A 284 -22.71 -15.93 19.07
N LEU A 285 -22.73 -14.95 19.97
CA LEU A 285 -21.49 -14.32 20.46
C LEU A 285 -20.65 -15.32 21.28
N ALA A 286 -21.30 -16.23 22.01
CA ALA A 286 -20.63 -17.23 22.84
C ALA A 286 -19.86 -18.26 21.99
N GLU A 287 -20.41 -18.65 20.85
CA GLU A 287 -19.77 -19.57 19.90
C GLU A 287 -18.89 -18.84 18.87
N GLY A 288 -18.90 -17.49 18.88
CA GLY A 288 -18.24 -16.69 17.85
C GLY A 288 -18.83 -16.88 16.45
N ASN A 289 -20.09 -17.31 16.34
CA ASN A 289 -20.80 -17.51 15.08
C ASN A 289 -21.50 -16.22 14.65
N PHE A 290 -21.09 -15.68 13.51
CA PHE A 290 -21.69 -14.48 12.91
C PHE A 290 -22.36 -14.78 11.56
N ASN A 291 -22.67 -16.04 11.26
CA ASN A 291 -23.21 -16.48 9.97
C ASN A 291 -24.71 -16.17 9.81
N VAL A 292 -25.06 -14.88 9.83
CA VAL A 292 -26.39 -14.38 9.46
C VAL A 292 -26.33 -13.62 8.14
N LEU A 293 -27.46 -13.59 7.43
CA LEU A 293 -27.57 -12.94 6.11
C LEU A 293 -27.05 -11.49 6.14
N THR A 294 -27.40 -10.73 7.18
CA THR A 294 -26.99 -9.32 7.33
C THR A 294 -25.47 -9.16 7.38
N VAL A 295 -24.78 -9.99 8.17
CA VAL A 295 -23.32 -9.94 8.28
C VAL A 295 -22.68 -10.36 6.96
N ARG A 296 -23.15 -11.44 6.33
CA ARG A 296 -22.64 -11.91 5.04
C ARG A 296 -22.78 -10.84 3.95
N MET A 297 -23.95 -10.23 3.83
CA MET A 297 -24.20 -9.18 2.83
C MET A 297 -23.43 -7.90 3.13
N THR A 298 -23.23 -7.55 4.41
CA THR A 298 -22.41 -6.40 4.80
C THR A 298 -20.94 -6.61 4.44
N CYS A 299 -20.37 -7.77 4.78
CA CYS A 299 -19.00 -8.12 4.44
C CYS A 299 -18.78 -8.17 2.92
N LEU A 300 -19.68 -8.84 2.20
CA LEU A 300 -19.61 -8.93 0.74
C LEU A 300 -19.72 -7.54 0.09
N SER A 301 -20.66 -6.71 0.56
CA SER A 301 -20.83 -5.34 0.06
C SER A 301 -19.60 -4.49 0.34
N ALA A 302 -19.04 -4.55 1.55
CA ALA A 302 -17.82 -3.81 1.92
C ALA A 302 -16.64 -4.17 1.00
N ILE A 303 -16.44 -5.47 0.75
CA ILE A 303 -15.39 -5.94 -0.17
C ILE A 303 -15.68 -5.46 -1.59
N CYS A 304 -16.88 -5.71 -2.12
CA CYS A 304 -17.26 -5.35 -3.48
C CYS A 304 -17.14 -3.85 -3.75
N LEU A 305 -17.64 -3.00 -2.83
CA LEU A 305 -17.54 -1.55 -2.93
C LEU A 305 -16.08 -1.09 -2.90
N THR A 306 -15.26 -1.69 -2.03
CA THR A 306 -13.82 -1.38 -1.96
C THR A 306 -13.10 -1.79 -3.25
N GLN A 307 -13.38 -2.98 -3.79
CA GLN A 307 -12.82 -3.43 -5.07
C GLN A 307 -13.26 -2.53 -6.22
N ALA A 308 -14.55 -2.19 -6.30
CA ALA A 308 -15.10 -1.31 -7.33
C ALA A 308 -14.46 0.09 -7.27
N TRP A 309 -14.31 0.66 -6.07
CA TRP A 309 -13.65 1.95 -5.88
C TRP A 309 -12.17 1.92 -6.31
N MET A 310 -11.43 0.87 -5.97
CA MET A 310 -10.04 0.70 -6.41
C MET A 310 -9.93 0.52 -7.92
N MET A 311 -10.82 -0.28 -8.53
CA MET A 311 -10.88 -0.47 -9.98
C MET A 311 -11.24 0.82 -10.70
N TRP A 312 -12.20 1.59 -10.20
CA TRP A 312 -12.56 2.89 -10.77
C TRP A 312 -11.37 3.85 -10.75
N LYS A 313 -10.63 3.93 -9.63
CA LYS A 313 -9.39 4.72 -9.55
C LYS A 313 -8.33 4.24 -10.54
N PHE A 314 -8.13 2.93 -10.65
CA PHE A 314 -7.18 2.33 -11.58
C PHE A 314 -7.54 2.65 -13.04
N ILE A 315 -8.81 2.47 -13.44
CA ILE A 315 -9.29 2.76 -14.79
C ILE A 315 -9.10 4.24 -15.11
N ASN A 316 -9.49 5.14 -14.20
CA ASN A 316 -9.28 6.58 -14.40
C ASN A 316 -7.81 6.93 -14.57
N PHE A 317 -6.92 6.30 -13.80
CA PHE A 317 -5.48 6.46 -13.94
C PHE A 317 -4.97 5.97 -15.31
N GLN A 318 -5.38 4.79 -15.76
CA GLN A 318 -4.99 4.26 -17.07
C GLN A 318 -5.55 5.09 -18.22
N LEU A 319 -6.81 5.53 -18.14
CA LEU A 319 -7.43 6.43 -19.13
C LEU A 319 -6.72 7.78 -19.20
N LYS A 320 -6.28 8.33 -18.05
CA LYS A 320 -5.47 9.55 -18.04
C LYS A 320 -4.12 9.32 -18.73
N LYS A 321 -3.40 8.26 -18.37
CA LYS A 321 -2.12 7.91 -18.99
C LYS A 321 -2.24 7.68 -20.50
N TRP A 322 -3.28 7.00 -20.93
CA TRP A 322 -3.55 6.75 -22.34
C TRP A 322 -3.83 8.07 -23.11
N ARG A 323 -4.66 8.97 -22.55
CA ARG A 323 -4.90 10.29 -23.13
C ARG A 323 -3.61 11.11 -23.28
N GLU A 324 -2.75 11.11 -22.27
CA GLU A 324 -1.45 11.79 -22.32
C GLU A 324 -0.54 11.21 -23.40
N GLN A 325 -0.49 9.88 -23.56
CA GLN A 325 0.29 9.22 -24.61
C GLN A 325 -0.23 9.55 -26.02
N VAL A 326 -1.55 9.55 -26.21
CA VAL A 326 -2.18 9.93 -27.49
C VAL A 326 -1.87 11.39 -27.82
N GLN A 327 -1.93 12.30 -26.84
CA GLN A 327 -1.57 13.70 -27.03
C GLN A 327 -0.11 13.86 -27.45
N VAL A 328 0.83 13.18 -26.78
CA VAL A 328 2.27 13.20 -27.14
C VAL A 328 2.53 12.61 -28.52
N GLN A 329 1.81 11.55 -28.91
CA GLN A 329 1.95 10.96 -30.24
C GLN A 329 1.36 11.86 -31.33
N SER A 330 0.24 12.54 -31.05
CA SER A 330 -0.40 13.49 -31.96
C SER A 330 0.43 14.75 -32.17
N SER A 331 1.08 15.27 -31.11
CA SER A 331 1.98 16.43 -31.21
C SER A 331 3.24 16.08 -32.01
N LYS A 332 3.83 14.89 -31.78
CA LYS A 332 4.96 14.39 -32.59
C LYS A 332 4.61 14.21 -34.08
N LYS A 333 3.38 13.77 -34.42
CA LYS A 333 2.93 13.68 -35.82
C LYS A 333 2.76 15.06 -36.48
N LYS A 334 2.28 16.07 -35.74
CA LYS A 334 2.13 17.44 -36.25
C LYS A 334 3.47 18.13 -36.52
N THR A 335 4.55 17.76 -35.83
CA THR A 335 5.90 18.31 -36.08
C THR A 335 6.60 17.68 -37.29
N VAL A 336 6.08 16.59 -37.89
CA VAL A 336 6.79 15.78 -38.90
C VAL A 336 6.19 15.87 -40.33
N SER A 337 5.20 16.73 -40.61
CA SER A 337 4.76 16.97 -42.01
C SER A 337 4.18 18.37 -42.26
N PRO A 338 4.35 18.99 -43.47
CA PRO A 338 4.82 18.40 -44.74
C PRO A 338 6.04 19.10 -45.40
N LYS A 339 6.89 18.32 -46.08
CA LYS A 339 7.72 18.79 -47.21
C LYS A 339 6.92 18.60 -48.50
N ASN A 340 6.76 19.68 -49.27
CA ASN A 340 5.96 19.79 -50.49
C ASN A 340 6.21 18.69 -51.55
N LYS A 341 5.14 18.23 -52.20
CA LYS A 341 5.19 17.57 -53.52
C LYS A 341 5.29 18.63 -54.62
N PRO A 342 6.14 18.48 -55.66
CA PRO A 342 6.06 19.30 -56.86
C PRO A 342 4.92 18.79 -57.76
N GLY A 343 4.09 19.71 -58.25
CA GLY A 343 2.98 19.43 -59.15
C GLY A 343 3.43 19.02 -60.56
N LYS A 344 2.74 18.02 -61.12
CA LYS A 344 2.74 17.68 -62.55
C LYS A 344 2.16 18.85 -63.37
N LYS A 345 2.78 19.16 -64.51
CA LYS A 345 2.08 19.79 -65.64
C LYS A 345 2.70 19.29 -66.95
N ASP A 346 1.88 18.62 -67.76
CA ASP A 346 2.21 18.11 -69.10
C ASP A 346 1.93 19.14 -70.21
N SER A 347 2.74 18.99 -71.27
CA SER A 347 2.58 19.27 -72.71
C SER A 347 2.32 20.67 -73.31
N SER A 348 3.31 21.06 -74.14
CA SER A 348 3.24 21.43 -75.58
C SER A 348 2.87 22.86 -76.07
N ARG A 349 3.82 23.40 -76.86
CA ARG A 349 3.73 24.19 -78.13
C ARG A 349 3.10 25.60 -78.14
N GLY A 350 3.80 26.51 -78.83
CA GLY A 350 3.24 27.65 -79.57
C GLY A 350 3.74 29.02 -79.09
N GLY A 351 4.47 29.74 -79.96
CA GLY A 351 5.11 31.03 -79.63
C GLY A 351 4.30 32.29 -79.93
N SER A 352 4.84 33.43 -79.47
CA SER A 352 4.84 34.80 -80.03
C SER A 352 5.24 35.75 -78.88
N VAL A 353 6.43 36.35 -78.87
CA VAL A 353 6.79 37.65 -79.47
C VAL A 353 6.29 38.87 -78.65
N ASN A 354 7.29 39.63 -78.17
CA ASN A 354 7.36 41.08 -77.87
C ASN A 354 6.88 41.69 -76.54
N GLY A 355 7.72 42.60 -76.04
CA GLY A 355 7.38 43.73 -75.15
C GLY A 355 8.13 43.75 -73.82
N VAL A 356 9.44 44.04 -73.77
CA VAL A 356 10.02 45.39 -73.56
C VAL A 356 10.09 45.83 -72.08
N MET A 357 11.36 46.05 -71.65
CA MET A 357 11.90 46.95 -70.61
C MET A 357 11.75 46.58 -69.12
N LYS A 358 12.87 46.20 -68.46
CA LYS A 358 13.83 47.04 -67.68
C LYS A 358 13.30 47.32 -66.26
N ALA A 359 14.03 47.26 -65.15
CA ALA A 359 15.45 47.11 -64.84
C ALA A 359 15.53 46.51 -63.40
N GLU A 360 16.51 45.65 -63.08
CA GLU A 360 17.65 45.93 -62.16
C GLU A 360 17.31 46.86 -60.97
N ASP A 361 17.65 46.58 -59.72
CA ASP A 361 18.88 45.97 -59.25
C ASP A 361 18.78 45.51 -57.77
N LYS A 362 19.67 44.58 -57.42
CA LYS A 362 20.42 44.36 -56.17
C LYS A 362 20.08 45.30 -54.98
N THR A 363 20.06 44.92 -53.70
CA THR A 363 20.89 43.99 -52.92
C THR A 363 20.41 44.08 -51.45
N SER A 364 20.50 42.98 -50.69
CA SER A 364 20.43 42.99 -49.21
C SER A 364 21.79 43.45 -48.63
N PRO A 365 21.88 44.01 -47.40
CA PRO A 365 22.08 43.15 -46.23
C PRO A 365 21.59 43.66 -44.83
N ARG A 366 21.05 42.72 -44.05
CA ARG A 366 21.40 42.39 -42.64
C ARG A 366 21.13 43.35 -41.44
N SER A 367 20.46 42.73 -40.45
CA SER A 367 20.60 42.85 -38.98
C SER A 367 19.68 43.81 -38.18
N ARG A 368 18.92 43.23 -37.22
CA ARG A 368 19.11 43.47 -35.77
C ARG A 368 18.21 42.58 -34.91
N LYS A 369 18.83 42.00 -33.87
CA LYS A 369 18.17 41.45 -32.66
C LYS A 369 17.55 42.61 -31.86
N SER A 370 16.39 42.39 -31.27
CA SER A 370 15.85 43.21 -30.17
C SER A 370 15.78 42.40 -28.87
N LYS A 371 16.16 43.06 -27.78
CA LYS A 371 15.96 42.68 -26.36
C LYS A 371 15.05 43.75 -25.73
N THR A 372 14.58 43.45 -24.51
CA THR A 372 13.88 44.27 -23.49
C THR A 372 12.40 44.60 -23.77
N SER A 373 11.49 44.54 -22.78
CA SER A 373 11.63 44.56 -21.31
C SER A 373 10.97 43.39 -20.60
#